data_AF-H2C0L7-F1
#
_entry.id   AF-H2C0L7-F1
#
_cell.length_a   1.000
_cell.length_b   1.000
_cell.length_c   1.000
_cell.angle_alpha   90.00
_cell.angle_beta   90.00
_cell.angle_gamma   90.00
#
_symmetry.space_group_name_H-M   'P 1'
#
loop_
_entity.id
_entity.type
_entity.pdbx_description
1 polymer ?
#
loop_
_entity_poly.entity_id
_entity_poly.type
_entity_poly.pdbx_seq_one_letter_code
_entity_poly.pdbx_strand_id
1 'polypeptide(L)'
;MEYKVGKMRVSLIKGDITEAEADAIVNAANSILEHGGGVAEVIVRKGGWEIQEESREYVRRFGPVPAGEVTVTKAGRLKVKYIIHTVGPRYGMGGQTQVRREEINRESNGVESEEVGHTCHLNGNLRISVRDVR
;
A
#
# COMPACT_ATOMS: atom_id res chain seq x y z
N MET A 1 10.15 -18.78 0.57
CA MET A 1 9.27 -19.77 -0.11
C MET A 1 8.71 -19.11 -1.36
N GLU A 2 8.57 -19.81 -2.47
CA GLU A 2 8.07 -19.23 -3.73
C GLU A 2 6.86 -20.03 -4.26
N TYR A 3 5.88 -19.32 -4.80
CA TYR A 3 4.65 -19.83 -5.38
C TYR A 3 4.43 -19.22 -6.75
N LYS A 4 3.82 -19.98 -7.67
CA LYS A 4 3.43 -19.49 -8.99
C LYS A 4 1.91 -19.37 -9.07
N VAL A 5 1.42 -18.19 -9.42
CA VAL A 5 0.00 -17.89 -9.63
C VAL A 5 -0.17 -17.44 -11.08
N GLY A 6 -0.60 -18.35 -11.96
CA GLY A 6 -0.63 -18.10 -13.41
C GLY A 6 0.76 -17.75 -13.96
N LYS A 7 0.92 -16.52 -14.46
CA LYS A 7 2.21 -15.98 -14.93
C LYS A 7 3.00 -15.23 -13.85
N MET A 8 2.42 -15.00 -12.67
CA MET A 8 3.07 -14.31 -11.55
C MET A 8 3.86 -15.27 -10.67
N ARG A 9 4.96 -14.78 -10.11
CA ARG A 9 5.68 -15.42 -9.01
C ARG A 9 5.46 -14.62 -7.74
N VAL A 10 5.16 -15.32 -6.66
CA VAL A 10 4.92 -14.76 -5.32
C VAL A 10 5.92 -15.39 -4.38
N SER A 11 6.75 -14.57 -3.75
CA SER A 11 7.77 -15.04 -2.80
C SER A 11 7.46 -14.56 -1.40
N LEU A 12 7.44 -15.49 -0.45
CA LEU A 12 7.47 -15.19 0.98
C LEU A 12 8.93 -15.03 1.42
N ILE A 13 9.29 -13.81 1.79
CA ILE A 13 10.62 -13.40 2.24
C ILE A 13 10.52 -12.88 3.68
N LYS A 14 11.37 -13.38 4.57
CA LYS A 14 11.52 -12.84 5.92
C LYS A 14 12.63 -11.78 5.90
N GLY A 15 12.33 -10.55 6.29
CA GLY A 15 13.31 -9.48 6.31
C GLY A 15 12.75 -8.13 6.75
N ASP A 16 13.56 -7.09 6.60
CA ASP A 16 13.15 -5.70 6.74
C ASP A 16 12.68 -5.16 5.39
N ILE A 17 11.44 -4.65 5.33
CA ILE A 17 10.84 -4.17 4.08
C ILE A 17 11.58 -2.96 3.50
N THR A 18 12.25 -2.19 4.36
CA THR A 18 13.04 -1.02 3.94
C THR A 18 14.31 -1.41 3.19
N GLU A 19 14.73 -2.67 3.26
CA GLU A 19 15.90 -3.21 2.56
C GLU A 19 15.53 -4.00 1.31
N ALA A 20 14.24 -4.03 0.93
CA ALA A 20 13.75 -4.85 -0.18
C ALA A 20 14.37 -4.45 -1.52
N GLU A 21 14.78 -5.45 -2.30
CA GLU A 21 15.22 -5.29 -3.69
C GLU A 21 14.02 -5.40 -4.63
N ALA A 22 13.27 -4.29 -4.72
CA ALA A 22 12.03 -4.19 -5.46
C ALA A 22 11.90 -2.83 -6.15
N ASP A 23 10.97 -2.71 -7.09
CA ASP A 23 10.65 -1.41 -7.70
C ASP A 23 9.81 -0.56 -6.73
N ALA A 24 8.93 -1.21 -5.96
CA ALA A 24 8.07 -0.56 -4.98
C ALA A 24 7.83 -1.45 -3.75
N ILE A 25 7.52 -0.80 -2.62
CA ILE A 25 6.99 -1.46 -1.42
C ILE A 25 5.57 -0.98 -1.12
N VAL A 26 4.80 -1.82 -0.43
CA VAL A 26 3.45 -1.46 0.04
C VAL A 26 3.49 -1.11 1.53
N ASN A 27 2.91 0.04 1.86
CA ASN A 27 2.68 0.48 3.23
C ASN A 27 1.18 0.36 3.57
N ALA A 28 0.86 -0.32 4.67
CA ALA A 28 -0.47 -0.30 5.24
C ALA A 28 -0.68 1.06 5.93
N ALA A 29 -1.46 1.94 5.30
CA ALA A 29 -1.63 3.31 5.72
C ALA A 29 -3.01 3.57 6.35
N ASN A 30 -3.09 4.65 7.11
CA ASN A 30 -4.37 5.24 7.52
C ASN A 30 -4.81 6.31 6.50
N SER A 31 -6.09 6.70 6.53
CA SER A 31 -6.67 7.66 5.59
C SER A 31 -6.00 9.04 5.57
N ILE A 32 -5.29 9.44 6.62
CA ILE A 32 -4.61 10.74 6.69
C ILE A 32 -3.12 10.66 6.38
N LEU A 33 -2.63 9.47 6.00
CA LEU A 33 -1.24 9.18 5.65
C LEU A 33 -0.22 9.68 6.69
N GLU A 34 -0.56 9.60 7.98
CA GLU A 34 0.36 9.90 9.07
C GLU A 34 1.10 8.63 9.48
N HIS A 35 2.40 8.61 9.27
CA HIS A 35 3.29 7.46 9.42
C HIS A 35 3.97 7.45 10.79
N GLY A 36 3.17 7.55 11.84
CA GLY A 36 3.64 7.72 13.23
C GLY A 36 3.88 6.44 14.03
N GLY A 37 3.68 5.25 13.44
CA GLY A 37 3.92 3.99 14.14
C GLY A 37 4.11 2.77 13.23
N GLY A 38 4.54 1.66 13.84
CA GLY A 38 4.66 0.37 13.16
C GLY A 38 5.64 0.40 11.99
N VAL A 39 5.29 -0.29 10.90
CA VAL A 39 6.13 -0.34 9.69
C VAL A 39 6.19 1.02 8.99
N ALA A 40 5.12 1.81 9.03
CA ALA A 40 5.08 3.14 8.41
C ALA A 40 6.13 4.09 9.03
N GLU A 41 6.28 4.08 10.35
CA GLU A 41 7.32 4.86 11.04
C GLU A 41 8.72 4.41 10.62
N VAL A 42 8.96 3.10 10.52
CA VAL A 42 10.27 2.57 10.10
C VAL A 42 10.59 2.98 8.65
N ILE A 43 9.59 2.99 7.77
CA ILE A 43 9.71 3.47 6.38
C ILE A 43 10.13 4.94 6.37
N VAL A 44 9.45 5.83 7.10
CA VAL A 44 9.81 7.26 7.15
C VAL A 44 11.17 7.47 7.82
N ARG A 45 11.47 6.74 8.89
CA ARG A 45 12.74 6.85 9.61
C ARG A 45 13.95 6.50 8.74
N LYS A 46 13.84 5.44 7.92
CA LYS A 46 14.92 5.00 7.03
C LYS A 46 14.92 5.70 5.68
N GLY A 47 13.74 5.94 5.11
CA GLY A 47 13.55 6.58 3.82
C GLY A 47 13.66 8.10 3.85
N GLY A 48 13.52 8.72 5.02
CA GLY A 48 13.61 10.16 5.20
C GLY A 48 12.24 10.82 5.37
N TRP A 49 12.24 11.97 6.04
CA TRP A 49 11.03 12.73 6.38
C TRP A 49 10.26 13.25 5.16
N GLU A 50 10.94 13.42 4.02
CA GLU A 50 10.33 13.82 2.74
C GLU A 50 9.16 12.92 2.31
N ILE A 51 9.16 11.64 2.70
CA ILE A 51 8.03 10.72 2.46
C ILE A 51 6.76 11.19 3.19
N GLN A 52 6.92 11.62 4.45
CA GLN A 52 5.82 12.14 5.25
C GLN A 52 5.36 13.51 4.75
N GLU A 53 6.29 14.34 4.26
CA GLU A 53 5.97 15.63 3.66
C GLU A 53 5.15 15.47 2.38
N GLU A 54 5.54 14.57 1.48
CA GLU A 54 4.80 14.24 0.25
C GLU A 54 3.40 13.69 0.58
N SER A 55 3.30 12.83 1.58
CA SER A 55 2.01 12.30 2.08
C SER A 55 1.10 13.41 2.62
N ARG A 56 1.66 14.35 3.38
CA ARG A 56 0.91 15.50 3.92
C ARG A 56 0.49 16.46 2.82
N GLU A 57 1.34 16.70 1.84
CA GLU A 57 1.00 17.51 0.68
C GLU A 57 -0.16 16.90 -0.09
N TYR A 58 -0.12 15.58 -0.33
CA TYR A 58 -1.21 14.85 -0.95
C TYR A 58 -2.53 15.07 -0.20
N VAL A 59 -2.55 14.83 1.11
CA VAL A 59 -3.78 14.99 1.92
C VAL A 59 -4.26 16.44 1.96
N ARG A 60 -3.36 17.42 1.97
CA ARG A 60 -3.73 18.84 1.88
C ARG A 60 -4.40 19.20 0.55
N ARG A 61 -3.98 18.56 -0.54
CA ARG A 61 -4.44 18.87 -1.90
C ARG A 61 -5.72 18.11 -2.27
N PHE A 62 -5.80 16.85 -1.87
CA PHE A 62 -6.85 15.93 -2.31
C PHE A 62 -7.78 15.44 -1.18
N GLY A 63 -7.45 15.78 0.07
CA GLY A 63 -8.16 15.29 1.25
C GLY A 63 -7.70 13.89 1.70
N PRO A 64 -8.35 13.32 2.72
CA PRO A 64 -8.06 11.98 3.21
C PRO A 64 -8.31 10.90 2.14
N VAL A 65 -7.47 9.86 2.13
CA VAL A 65 -7.60 8.70 1.25
C VAL A 65 -8.72 7.77 1.77
N PRO A 66 -9.77 7.48 0.97
CA PRO A 66 -10.85 6.57 1.36
C PRO A 66 -10.36 5.14 1.62
N ALA A 67 -11.12 4.35 2.38
CA ALA A 67 -10.84 2.93 2.51
C ALA A 67 -11.05 2.20 1.17
N GLY A 68 -10.16 1.26 0.84
CA GLY A 68 -10.12 0.58 -0.45
C GLY A 68 -9.26 1.30 -1.50
N GLU A 69 -8.92 2.57 -1.25
CA GLU A 69 -8.11 3.38 -2.16
C GLU A 69 -6.61 3.33 -1.83
N VAL A 70 -5.82 3.77 -2.80
CA VAL A 70 -4.36 3.81 -2.72
C VAL A 70 -3.81 5.17 -3.14
N THR A 71 -2.63 5.50 -2.63
CA THR A 71 -1.83 6.61 -3.14
C THR A 71 -0.37 6.21 -3.23
N VAL A 72 0.44 6.98 -3.96
CA VAL A 72 1.84 6.66 -4.23
C VAL A 72 2.72 7.87 -3.90
N THR A 73 3.81 7.63 -3.19
CA THR A 73 4.88 8.63 -2.98
C THR A 73 6.20 8.12 -3.51
N LYS A 74 7.19 9.01 -3.61
CA LYS A 74 8.60 8.60 -3.72
C LYS A 74 9.02 7.88 -2.43
N ALA A 75 10.06 7.07 -2.55
CA ALA A 75 10.60 6.29 -1.44
C ALA A 75 11.78 6.95 -0.70
N GLY A 76 12.07 8.21 -1.03
CA GLY A 76 13.21 8.97 -0.50
C GLY A 76 14.54 8.24 -0.65
N ARG A 77 15.16 7.90 0.48
CA ARG A 77 16.48 7.24 0.58
C ARG A 77 16.43 5.72 0.51
N LEU A 78 15.25 5.11 0.43
CA LEU A 78 15.14 3.65 0.31
C LEU A 78 15.69 3.18 -1.05
N LYS A 79 16.04 1.89 -1.15
CA LYS A 79 16.52 1.29 -2.41
C LYS A 79 15.44 1.18 -3.48
N VAL A 80 14.18 1.13 -3.05
CA VAL A 80 13.02 1.08 -3.95
C VAL A 80 12.71 2.47 -4.49
N LYS A 81 11.93 2.55 -5.57
CA LYS A 81 11.61 3.84 -6.21
C LYS A 81 10.36 4.47 -5.63
N TYR A 82 9.36 3.64 -5.31
CA TYR A 82 8.04 4.09 -4.90
C TYR A 82 7.54 3.39 -3.64
N ILE A 83 6.66 4.08 -2.92
CA ILE A 83 5.86 3.50 -1.84
C ILE A 83 4.40 3.59 -2.25
N ILE A 84 3.71 2.45 -2.24
CA ILE A 84 2.27 2.36 -2.48
C ILE A 84 1.60 2.32 -1.10
N HIS A 85 0.82 3.34 -0.77
CA HIS A 85 0.07 3.45 0.48
C HIS A 85 -1.34 2.91 0.26
N THR A 86 -1.68 1.80 0.90
CA THR A 86 -3.01 1.19 0.80
C THR A 86 -3.80 1.47 2.08
N VAL A 87 -5.01 2.00 1.95
CA VAL A 87 -5.89 2.23 3.11
C VAL A 87 -6.87 1.08 3.24
N GLY A 88 -6.59 0.19 4.21
CA GLY A 88 -7.47 -0.93 4.50
C GLY A 88 -8.78 -0.52 5.18
N PRO A 89 -9.85 -1.34 5.09
CA PRO A 89 -11.07 -1.14 5.84
C PRO A 89 -10.81 -1.20 7.36
N ARG A 90 -11.53 -0.37 8.14
CA ARG A 90 -11.45 -0.37 9.60
C ARG A 90 -12.36 -1.45 10.17
N TYR A 91 -11.78 -2.46 10.80
CA TYR A 91 -12.54 -3.47 11.56
C TYR A 91 -12.50 -3.12 13.06
N GLY A 92 -13.66 -2.99 13.71
CA GLY A 92 -13.74 -3.13 15.18
C GLY A 92 -13.92 -1.89 16.08
N MET A 93 -14.39 -0.73 15.60
CA MET A 93 -14.94 0.31 16.49
C MET A 93 -16.40 0.61 16.13
N GLY A 94 -17.33 -0.07 16.82
CA GLY A 94 -18.71 0.39 17.02
C GLY A 94 -19.67 0.50 15.82
N GLY A 95 -19.25 0.21 14.60
CA GLY A 95 -20.12 0.17 13.42
C GLY A 95 -19.81 -1.06 12.59
N GLN A 96 -20.75 -2.00 12.56
CA GLN A 96 -20.61 -3.27 11.84
C GLN A 96 -20.50 -2.99 10.33
N THR A 97 -19.28 -3.01 9.77
CA THR A 97 -19.13 -3.39 8.37
C THR A 97 -18.68 -4.84 8.37
N GLN A 98 -19.66 -5.72 8.39
CA GLN A 98 -19.48 -7.14 8.24
C GLN A 98 -19.20 -7.38 6.75
N VAL A 99 -17.96 -7.14 6.31
CA VAL A 99 -17.55 -7.50 4.95
C VAL A 99 -17.70 -9.02 4.87
N ARG A 100 -18.73 -9.48 4.17
CA ARG A 100 -18.99 -10.91 4.03
C ARG A 100 -17.82 -11.48 3.24
N ARG A 101 -17.33 -12.67 3.62
CA ARG A 101 -16.26 -13.38 2.88
C ARG A 101 -16.52 -13.47 1.36
N GLU A 102 -17.78 -13.36 0.96
CA GLU A 102 -18.23 -13.33 -0.43
C GLU A 102 -17.85 -12.04 -1.19
N GLU A 103 -17.76 -10.88 -0.52
CA GLU A 103 -17.36 -9.59 -1.14
C GLU A 103 -15.87 -9.59 -1.51
N ILE A 104 -15.01 -10.12 -0.64
CA ILE A 104 -13.57 -10.32 -0.90
C ILE A 104 -13.35 -11.19 -2.16
N ASN A 105 -14.20 -12.20 -2.35
CA ASN A 105 -14.13 -13.08 -3.53
C ASN A 105 -14.71 -12.45 -4.80
N ARG A 106 -15.61 -11.47 -4.69
CA ARG A 106 -16.19 -10.74 -5.82
C ARG A 106 -15.22 -9.71 -6.39
N GLU A 107 -14.57 -8.93 -5.52
CA GLU A 107 -13.54 -7.95 -5.94
C GLU A 107 -12.34 -8.63 -6.62
N SER A 108 -12.04 -9.88 -6.23
CA SER A 108 -11.00 -10.68 -6.87
C SER A 108 -11.37 -11.20 -8.28
N ASN A 109 -12.65 -11.18 -8.67
CA ASN A 109 -13.14 -11.77 -9.92
C ASN A 109 -14.03 -10.86 -10.79
N GLY A 110 -14.14 -9.57 -10.47
CA GLY A 110 -14.93 -8.65 -11.27
C GLY A 110 -14.78 -7.21 -10.82
N VAL A 111 -13.77 -6.53 -11.35
CA VAL A 111 -13.72 -5.06 -11.36
C VAL A 111 -13.66 -4.65 -12.82
N GLU A 112 -14.83 -4.37 -13.41
CA GLU A 112 -14.89 -3.37 -14.47
C GLU A 112 -14.71 -2.03 -13.77
N SER A 113 -13.63 -1.34 -14.11
CA SER A 113 -13.24 -0.07 -13.53
C SER A 113 -14.16 1.03 -14.03
N GLU A 114 -15.02 1.56 -13.17
CA GLU A 114 -15.51 2.93 -13.33
C GLU A 114 -14.43 3.89 -12.80
N GLU A 115 -14.08 4.85 -13.65
CA GLU A 115 -12.94 5.74 -13.50
C GLU A 115 -13.23 6.83 -12.46
N VAL A 116 -12.70 6.66 -11.25
CA VAL A 116 -12.57 7.74 -10.26
C VAL A 116 -11.08 7.88 -9.94
N GLY A 117 -10.56 9.08 -10.22
CA GLY A 117 -9.14 9.34 -10.48
C GLY A 117 -8.19 9.06 -9.32
N HIS A 118 -7.24 8.15 -9.55
CA HIS A 118 -5.78 8.35 -9.56
C HIS A 118 -5.10 6.98 -9.77
N THR A 119 -5.31 6.39 -10.94
CA THR A 119 -4.72 5.09 -11.32
C THR A 119 -3.21 5.22 -11.52
N CYS A 120 -2.42 4.52 -10.69
CA CYS A 120 -0.99 4.36 -10.94
C CYS A 120 -0.76 3.22 -11.95
N HIS A 121 -0.59 3.57 -13.23
CA HIS A 121 -0.19 2.61 -14.26
C HIS A 121 1.30 2.29 -14.12
N LEU A 122 1.62 1.16 -13.49
CA LEU A 122 2.98 0.63 -13.43
C LEU A 122 3.18 -0.35 -14.60
N ASN A 123 3.84 0.10 -15.66
CA ASN A 123 4.16 -0.72 -16.83
C ASN A 123 5.40 -1.60 -16.59
N GLY A 124 5.35 -2.89 -16.97
CA GLY A 124 6.51 -3.80 -17.02
C GLY A 124 6.50 -4.95 -15.99
N ASN A 125 7.64 -5.65 -15.86
CA ASN A 125 7.87 -6.70 -14.85
C ASN A 125 8.06 -6.07 -13.45
N LEU A 126 6.99 -5.50 -12.89
CA LEU A 126 7.03 -4.83 -11.60
C LEU A 126 7.22 -5.83 -10.45
N ARG A 127 8.24 -5.60 -9.60
CA ARG A 127 8.40 -6.32 -8.34
C ARG A 127 7.84 -5.48 -7.19
N ILE A 128 6.81 -6.01 -6.52
CA ILE A 128 6.19 -5.42 -5.33
C ILE A 128 6.51 -6.28 -4.11
N SER A 129 6.93 -5.64 -3.02
CA SER A 129 7.05 -6.29 -1.71
C SER A 129 5.94 -5.81 -0.77
N VAL A 130 5.19 -6.75 -0.20
CA VAL A 130 4.10 -6.50 0.75
C VAL A 130 4.44 -7.19 2.07
N ARG A 131 4.18 -6.53 3.19
CA ARG A 131 4.33 -7.13 4.52
C ARG A 131 3.00 -7.14 5.25
N ASP A 132 2.65 -8.31 5.77
CA ASP A 132 1.57 -8.47 6.75
C ASP A 132 2.02 -7.85 8.09
N VAL A 133 1.26 -6.87 8.58
CA VAL A 133 1.47 -6.23 9.88
C VAL A 133 0.37 -6.76 10.80
N ARG A 134 0.70 -7.77 11.60
CA ARG A 134 -0.17 -8.23 12.69
C ARG A 134 -0.07 -7.30 13.88
#